data_AF-I3D446-F1
#
_entry.id   AF-I3D446-F1
#
_cell.length_a   1.000
_cell.length_b   1.000
_cell.length_c   1.000
_cell.angle_alpha   90.00
_cell.angle_beta   90.00
_cell.angle_gamma   90.00
#
_symmetry.space_group_name_H-M   'P 1'
#
loop_
_entity.id
_entity.type
_entity.pdbx_description
1 polymer ?
#
loop_
_entity_poly.entity_id
_entity_poly.type
_entity_poly.pdbx_seq_one_letter_code
_entity_poly.pdbx_strand_id
1 'polypeptide(L)' 'MTECKECGVEYEVGTKEFCSQKCLEKNIQNRVIDATEKDQSHTSKFSKKES' A
#
# COMPACT_ATOMS: atom_id res chain seq x y z
N MET A 1 -10.12 -22.21 3.06
CA MET A 1 -9.54 -21.39 1.97
C MET A 1 -9.35 -19.98 2.51
N THR A 2 -8.30 -19.29 2.10
CA THR A 2 -8.00 -17.91 2.53
C THR A 2 -8.11 -16.98 1.32
N GLU A 3 -8.63 -15.78 1.51
CA GLU A 3 -8.74 -14.77 0.46
C GLU A 3 -7.52 -13.85 0.46
N CYS A 4 -6.96 -13.58 -0.72
CA CYS A 4 -5.80 -12.69 -0.86
C CYS A 4 -6.19 -11.23 -0.62
N LYS A 5 -5.53 -10.57 0.33
CA LYS A 5 -5.77 -9.14 0.63
C LYS A 5 -5.44 -8.17 -0.50
N GLU A 6 -4.66 -8.59 -1.50
CA GLU A 6 -4.33 -7.75 -2.66
C GLU A 6 -5.31 -7.95 -3.80
N CYS A 7 -5.55 -9.19 -4.21
CA CYS A 7 -6.28 -9.50 -5.45
C CYS A 7 -7.65 -10.16 -5.25
N GLY A 8 -8.04 -10.47 -4.01
CA GLY A 8 -9.34 -11.09 -3.70
C GLY A 8 -9.49 -12.55 -4.15
N VAL A 9 -8.42 -13.18 -4.63
CA VAL A 9 -8.46 -14.57 -5.07
C VAL A 9 -8.37 -15.50 -3.86
N GLU A 10 -9.21 -16.54 -3.85
CA GLU A 10 -9.13 -17.64 -2.89
C GLU A 10 -7.91 -18.51 -3.18
N TYR A 11 -7.12 -18.80 -2.15
CA TYR A 11 -5.93 -19.64 -2.25
C TYR A 11 -5.83 -20.62 -1.07
N GLU A 12 -5.19 -21.75 -1.31
CA GLU A 12 -4.91 -22.77 -0.28
C GLU A 12 -3.51 -22.64 0.30
N VAL A 13 -2.51 -22.38 -0.56
CA VAL A 13 -1.11 -22.17 -0.16
C VAL A 13 -0.64 -20.84 -0.71
N GLY A 14 -0.14 -19.98 0.18
CA GLY A 14 0.31 -18.64 -0.18
C GLY A 14 1.37 -18.15 0.79
N THR A 15 1.71 -16.88 0.66
CA THR A 15 2.64 -16.20 1.57
C THR A 15 1.85 -15.33 2.54
N LYS A 16 1.69 -15.81 3.79
CA LYS A 16 0.89 -15.13 4.82
C LYS A 16 -0.56 -14.91 4.35
N GLU A 17 -0.96 -13.64 4.19
CA GLU A 17 -2.31 -13.18 3.79
C GLU A 17 -2.44 -12.91 2.28
N PHE A 18 -1.47 -13.40 1.50
CA PHE A 18 -1.40 -13.19 0.06
C PHE A 18 -1.27 -14.52 -0.69
N CYS A 19 -1.96 -14.64 -1.83
CA CYS A 19 -1.89 -15.83 -2.66
C CYS A 19 -0.51 -16.07 -3.28
N SER A 20 0.35 -15.05 -3.35
CA SER A 20 1.69 -15.13 -3.91
C SER A 20 2.60 -14.04 -3.36
N GLN A 21 3.92 -14.26 -3.47
CA GLN A 21 4.91 -13.24 -3.11
C GLN A 21 4.72 -11.95 -3.92
N LYS A 22 4.29 -12.07 -5.18
CA LYS A 22 3.97 -10.92 -6.04
C LYS A 22 2.88 -10.02 -5.46
N CYS A 23 1.83 -10.60 -4.87
CA CYS A 23 0.77 -9.85 -4.20
C CYS A 23 1.27 -9.17 -2.91
N LEU A 24 2.17 -9.83 -2.17
CA LEU A 24 2.84 -9.22 -1.02
C LEU A 24 3.69 -8.01 -1.42
N GLU A 25 4.52 -8.14 -2.46
CA GLU A 25 5.39 -7.06 -2.95
C GLU A 25 4.57 -5.85 -3.42
N LYS A 26 3.49 -6.09 -4.18
CA LYS A 26 2.60 -5.02 -4.64
C LYS A 26 1.92 -4.28 -3.48
N ASN A 27 1.50 -5.01 -2.44
CA ASN A 27 0.95 -4.39 -1.23
C ASN A 27 1.99 -3.52 -0.49
N ILE A 28 3.24 -3.94 -0.42
CA ILE A 28 4.33 -3.14 0.17
C ILE A 28 4.55 -1.87 -0.66
N GLN A 29 4.63 -1.98 -1.99
CA GLN A 29 4.79 -0.83 -2.88
C GLN A 29 3.67 0.19 -2.72
N ASN A 30 2.40 -0.25 -2.70
CA ASN A 30 1.27 0.64 -2.49
C ASN A 30 1.33 1.38 -1.14
N ARG A 31 1.77 0.71 -0.07
CA ARG A 31 1.93 1.35 1.24
C ARG A 31 3.04 2.41 1.24
N VAL A 32 4.14 2.16 0.53
CA VAL A 32 5.24 3.13 0.39
C VAL A 32 4.78 4.34 -0.42
N ILE A 33 4.04 4.11 -1.51
CA ILE A 33 3.49 5.18 -2.35
C ILE A 33 2.50 6.03 -1.54
N ASP A 34 1.52 5.42 -0.86
CA ASP A 34 0.54 6.14 -0.02
C ASP A 34 1.23 6.96 1.08
N ALA A 35 2.25 6.40 1.73
CA ALA A 35 3.05 7.13 2.72
C ALA A 35 3.79 8.32 2.12
N THR A 36 4.35 8.16 0.92
CA THR A 36 5.08 9.21 0.20
C THR A 36 4.15 10.32 -0.29
N GLU A 37 2.99 9.98 -0.84
CA GLU A 37 1.98 10.95 -1.29
C GLU A 37 1.38 11.73 -0.10
N LYS A 38 1.12 11.06 1.02
CA LYS A 38 0.66 11.74 2.24
C LYS A 38 1.71 12.71 2.79
N ASP A 39 2.99 12.34 2.78
CA ASP A 39 4.08 13.23 3.21
C ASP A 39 4.20 14.50 2.33
N GLN A 40 4.08 14.35 1.00
CA GLN A 40 4.04 15.50 0.07
C GLN A 40 2.82 16.41 0.31
N SER A 41 1.68 15.84 0.69
CA SER A 41 0.48 16.63 1.00
C SER A 41 0.61 17.44 2.30
N HIS A 42 1.39 16.95 3.26
CA HIS A 42 1.63 17.65 4.54
C HIS A 42 2.63 18.80 4.40
N THR A 43 3.67 18.66 3.58
CA THR A 43 4.69 19.69 3.34
C THR A 43 4.19 20.85 2.46
N SER A 44 3.23 20.58 1.57
CA SER A 44 2.67 21.61 0.67
C SER A 44 1.76 22.64 1.36
N LYS A 45 1.30 22.39 2.60
CA LYS A 45 0.47 23.32 3.37
C LYS A 45 1.25 24.34 4.20
N PHE A 46 2.58 24.20 4.32
CA PHE A 46 3.40 25.10 5.13
C PHE A 46 3.91 26.34 4.38
N SER A 47 3.74 26.43 3.05
CA SER A 47 4.28 27.54 2.24
C SER A 47 3.29 28.66 1.88
N LYS A 48 2.14 28.78 2.57
CA LYS A 48 1.19 29.87 2.33
C LYS A 48 0.70 30.54 3.62
N LYS A 49 1.59 31.23 4.34
CA LYS A 49 1.18 32.37 5.17
C LYS A 49 2.35 33.27 5.58
N GLU A 50 2.80 34.14 4.68
CA GLU A 50 3.39 35.43 5.08
C GLU A 50 3.28 36.42 3.91
N SER A 51 2.27 37.29 3.97
CA SER A 51 2.17 38.61 3.33
C SER A 51 0.97 39.34 3.91
#